data_AF-A0A950KCL2-F1
#
_entry.id   AF-A0A950KCL2-F1
#
_cell.length_a   1.000
_cell.length_b   1.000
_cell.length_c   1.000
_cell.angle_alpha   90.00
_cell.angle_beta   90.00
_cell.angle_gamma   90.00
#
_symmetry.space_group_name_H-M   'P 1'
#
loop_
_entity.id
_entity.type
_entity.pdbx_description
1 polymer ?
#
loop_
_entity_poly.entity_id
_entity_poly.type
_entity_poly.pdbx_seq_one_letter_code
_entity_poly.pdbx_strand_id
1 'polypeptide(L)'
;MTQRCFSIPIVLGILLAGLGRSDARQAVTTNLAAYWPLDSFASNATPDASGGGHDATQSTASKQPTTAPGLFAGALDFDGTDDFLSAPDSPGLNVGSGSFTVAAWVKRGGTTADRILNKWDNTKGWLFDINAGSGGAVSPGFVRIKMSDGTNNVDYFVDAGLSTGAWTHLAATIDRTAKQLKLYANGTQIGTTQTLPAALGSLTNGAALGIGTIPTNAGNNFDGALDEVRLYTAALTQAQVLTLVQPLPPTALTGTPPPPTTPGRSTWPGPRPRARSRTACTAPSPRAADTSRSRRA
;
A
#
# COMPACT_ATOMS: atom_id res chain seq x y z
N MET A 1 -18.51 -23.01 55.82
CA MET A 1 -19.05 -23.19 54.45
C MET A 1 -18.55 -22.04 53.60
N THR A 2 -17.81 -22.37 52.55
CA THR A 2 -16.91 -21.50 51.79
C THR A 2 -17.69 -20.73 50.71
N GLN A 3 -17.78 -19.40 50.81
CA GLN A 3 -18.30 -18.56 49.71
C GLN A 3 -17.18 -18.33 48.69
N ARG A 4 -17.37 -18.83 47.47
CA ARG A 4 -16.49 -18.57 46.33
C ARG A 4 -16.92 -17.26 45.67
N CYS A 5 -16.08 -16.24 45.73
CA CYS A 5 -16.21 -15.04 44.90
C CYS A 5 -15.90 -15.42 43.44
N PHE A 6 -16.89 -15.35 42.56
CA PHE A 6 -16.67 -15.35 41.11
C PHE A 6 -16.43 -13.90 40.67
N SER A 7 -15.19 -13.60 40.32
CA SER A 7 -14.83 -12.36 39.62
C SER A 7 -15.31 -12.46 38.19
N ILE A 8 -16.23 -11.58 37.78
CA ILE A 8 -16.66 -11.44 36.38
C ILE A 8 -15.66 -10.49 35.71
N PRO A 9 -14.88 -10.91 34.72
CA PRO A 9 -14.08 -9.96 33.95
C PRO A 9 -15.03 -9.11 33.10
N ILE A 10 -15.05 -7.80 33.39
CA ILE A 10 -15.65 -6.79 32.52
C ILE A 10 -14.79 -6.75 31.26
N VAL A 11 -15.24 -7.42 30.20
CA VAL A 11 -14.71 -7.22 28.86
C VAL A 11 -15.20 -5.85 28.41
N LEU A 12 -14.30 -4.86 28.48
CA LEU A 12 -14.49 -3.53 27.91
C LEU A 12 -14.53 -3.68 26.39
N GLY A 13 -15.72 -3.98 25.85
CA GLY A 13 -15.99 -3.92 24.42
C GLY A 13 -15.89 -2.46 23.98
N ILE A 14 -14.79 -2.09 23.33
CA ILE A 14 -14.69 -0.83 22.63
C ILE A 14 -15.72 -0.88 21.50
N LEU A 15 -16.81 -0.14 21.67
CA LEU A 15 -17.82 0.09 20.66
C LEU A 15 -17.20 1.00 19.59
N LEU A 16 -16.45 0.43 18.63
CA LEU A 16 -16.10 1.16 17.41
C LEU A 16 -17.38 1.31 16.58
N ALA A 17 -17.96 2.51 16.61
CA ALA A 17 -19.01 2.90 15.69
C ALA A 17 -18.44 2.91 14.25
N GLY A 18 -18.83 1.89 13.50
CA GLY A 18 -19.25 1.95 12.09
C GLY A 18 -18.41 2.77 11.12
N LEU A 19 -17.34 2.19 10.61
CA LEU A 19 -17.06 2.26 9.17
C LEU A 19 -17.24 0.85 8.63
N GLY A 20 -18.19 0.68 7.71
CA GLY A 20 -18.38 -0.60 7.03
C GLY A 20 -17.08 -0.97 6.29
N ARG A 21 -16.75 -2.27 6.22
CA ARG A 21 -15.59 -2.76 5.44
C ARG A 21 -15.63 -2.32 3.96
N SER A 22 -16.80 -1.95 3.43
CA SER A 22 -16.99 -1.35 2.11
C SER A 22 -16.49 0.09 2.01
N ASP A 23 -16.72 0.90 3.04
CA ASP A 23 -16.37 2.33 3.04
C ASP A 23 -14.87 2.52 3.22
N ALA A 24 -14.24 1.68 4.05
CA ALA A 24 -12.78 1.64 4.20
C ALA A 24 -12.07 1.18 2.91
N ARG A 25 -12.69 0.28 2.11
CA ARG A 25 -12.15 -0.14 0.80
C ARG A 25 -12.33 0.90 -0.30
N GLN A 26 -13.49 1.56 -0.37
CA GLN A 26 -13.68 2.69 -1.29
C GLN A 26 -12.73 3.85 -0.97
N ALA A 27 -12.48 4.10 0.32
CA ALA A 27 -11.61 5.17 0.77
C ALA A 27 -10.15 5.07 0.28
N VAL A 28 -9.62 3.86 0.09
CA VAL A 28 -8.22 3.62 -0.33
C VAL A 28 -8.04 3.38 -1.84
N THR A 29 -9.14 3.23 -2.59
CA THR A 29 -9.12 3.04 -4.06
C THR A 29 -9.58 4.29 -4.81
N THR A 30 -10.37 5.16 -4.18
CA THR A 30 -10.82 6.41 -4.79
C THR A 30 -9.68 7.42 -4.89
N ASN A 31 -9.55 8.09 -6.04
CA ASN A 31 -8.48 9.06 -6.33
C ASN A 31 -7.06 8.46 -6.22
N LEU A 32 -6.91 7.14 -6.27
CA LEU A 32 -5.61 6.48 -6.32
C LEU A 32 -5.04 6.64 -7.72
N ALA A 33 -3.96 7.39 -7.84
CA ALA A 33 -3.32 7.70 -9.12
C ALA A 33 -2.32 6.62 -9.53
N ALA A 34 -1.57 6.12 -8.55
CA ALA A 34 -0.58 5.06 -8.72
C ALA A 34 -0.38 4.32 -7.41
N TYR A 35 -0.15 3.01 -7.51
CA TYR A 35 0.12 2.15 -6.37
C TYR A 35 1.08 1.05 -6.77
N TRP A 36 2.25 1.05 -6.15
CA TRP A 36 3.26 0.00 -6.30
C TRP A 36 3.30 -0.81 -5.00
N PRO A 37 2.80 -2.06 -5.02
CA PRO A 37 2.89 -2.94 -3.86
C PRO A 37 4.33 -3.25 -3.49
N LEU A 38 5.23 -3.35 -4.48
CA LEU A 38 6.63 -3.76 -4.29
C LEU A 38 6.81 -5.20 -3.77
N ASP A 39 5.76 -6.03 -3.88
CA ASP A 39 5.77 -7.45 -3.46
C ASP A 39 6.72 -8.34 -4.28
N SER A 40 7.01 -7.93 -5.51
CA SER A 40 7.87 -8.68 -6.42
C SER A 40 8.53 -7.76 -7.42
N PHE A 41 9.67 -8.22 -7.95
CA PHE A 41 10.39 -7.56 -9.03
C PHE A 41 10.71 -8.57 -10.11
N ALA A 42 9.94 -8.53 -11.19
CA ALA A 42 10.06 -9.46 -12.31
C ALA A 42 10.23 -8.67 -13.61
N SER A 43 11.10 -9.15 -14.50
CA SER A 43 11.38 -8.49 -15.79
C SER A 43 11.76 -7.01 -15.65
N ASN A 44 12.52 -6.68 -14.60
CA ASN A 44 12.97 -5.32 -14.29
C ASN A 44 11.84 -4.32 -14.01
N ALA A 45 10.67 -4.80 -13.56
CA ALA A 45 9.50 -3.98 -13.29
C ALA A 45 8.76 -4.40 -12.02
N THR A 46 8.01 -3.45 -11.47
CA THR A 46 6.98 -3.66 -10.46
C THR A 46 5.66 -3.02 -10.95
N PRO A 47 4.54 -3.74 -10.88
CA PRO A 47 3.29 -3.29 -11.49
C PRO A 47 2.66 -2.13 -10.71
N ASP A 48 1.98 -1.25 -11.44
CA ASP A 48 1.02 -0.30 -10.87
C ASP A 48 -0.35 -0.97 -10.68
N ALA A 49 -0.62 -1.36 -9.43
CA ALA A 49 -1.85 -2.01 -9.03
C ALA A 49 -3.04 -1.03 -8.82
N SER A 50 -2.88 0.26 -9.14
CA SER A 50 -4.01 1.22 -9.15
C SER A 50 -4.91 1.07 -10.39
N GLY A 51 -4.39 0.47 -11.46
CA GLY A 51 -5.03 0.46 -12.78
C GLY A 51 -4.71 1.69 -13.64
N GLY A 52 -3.84 2.59 -13.18
CA GLY A 52 -3.38 3.77 -13.93
C GLY A 52 -2.37 3.44 -15.05
N GLY A 53 -1.78 2.24 -15.04
CA GLY A 53 -0.80 1.81 -16.04
C GLY A 53 0.54 2.53 -15.87
N HIS A 54 0.93 2.83 -14.63
CA HIS A 54 2.16 3.55 -14.28
C HIS A 54 3.22 2.60 -13.70
N ASP A 55 3.42 1.43 -14.31
CA ASP A 55 4.43 0.46 -13.88
C ASP A 55 5.79 1.13 -13.69
N ALA A 56 6.45 0.81 -12.57
CA ALA A 56 7.77 1.34 -12.29
C ALA A 56 8.83 0.32 -12.73
N THR A 57 9.84 0.81 -13.42
CA THR A 57 10.90 -0.01 -14.03
C THR A 57 12.27 0.42 -13.55
N GLN A 58 13.19 -0.53 -13.50
CA GLN A 58 14.62 -0.24 -13.34
C GLN A 58 15.15 0.36 -14.64
N SER A 59 15.90 1.46 -14.52
CA SER A 59 16.57 2.10 -15.65
C SER A 59 17.93 1.42 -15.90
N THR A 60 18.54 1.66 -17.06
CA THR A 60 19.93 1.20 -17.30
C THR A 60 20.96 1.88 -16.38
N ALA A 61 20.59 3.01 -15.76
CA ALA A 61 21.41 3.73 -14.81
C ALA A 61 21.22 3.26 -13.36
N SER A 62 20.29 2.33 -13.10
CA SER A 62 20.08 1.74 -11.78
C SER A 62 20.43 0.26 -11.72
N LYS A 63 20.77 -0.21 -10.52
CA LYS A 63 20.80 -1.62 -10.18
C LYS A 63 19.41 -2.08 -9.71
N GLN A 64 19.30 -3.41 -9.61
CA GLN A 64 18.05 -4.07 -9.28
C GLN A 64 17.95 -4.13 -7.75
N PRO A 65 16.92 -3.52 -7.15
CA PRO A 65 16.66 -3.75 -5.73
C PRO A 65 16.33 -5.22 -5.50
N THR A 66 16.70 -5.73 -4.33
CA THR A 66 16.48 -7.13 -3.98
C THR A 66 15.10 -7.33 -3.35
N THR A 67 14.52 -8.52 -3.49
CA THR A 67 13.25 -8.83 -2.80
C THR A 67 13.51 -9.16 -1.34
N ALA A 68 12.73 -8.58 -0.44
CA ALA A 68 12.77 -8.85 1.00
C ALA A 68 11.37 -9.24 1.52
N PRO A 69 11.27 -9.85 2.72
CA PRO A 69 9.99 -9.99 3.41
C PRO A 69 9.37 -8.61 3.66
N GLY A 70 8.15 -8.41 3.15
CA GLY A 70 7.40 -7.17 3.33
C GLY A 70 6.61 -7.13 4.62
N LEU A 71 5.81 -6.08 4.78
CA LEU A 71 4.89 -5.99 5.91
C LEU A 71 3.63 -6.84 5.69
N PHE A 72 3.14 -6.91 4.44
CA PHE A 72 1.93 -7.67 4.09
C PHE A 72 2.22 -8.90 3.24
N ALA A 73 3.12 -8.77 2.25
CA ALA A 73 3.65 -9.90 1.51
C ALA A 73 5.16 -9.71 1.25
N GLY A 74 5.54 -8.97 0.21
CA GLY A 74 6.93 -8.71 -0.15
C GLY A 74 7.27 -7.22 -0.03
N ALA A 75 8.55 -6.91 -0.14
CA ALA A 75 9.05 -5.56 -0.27
C ALA A 75 10.26 -5.57 -1.20
N LEU A 76 10.66 -4.39 -1.67
CA LEU A 76 11.93 -4.19 -2.34
C LEU A 76 12.91 -3.49 -1.40
N ASP A 77 14.10 -4.06 -1.28
CA ASP A 77 15.23 -3.58 -0.49
C ASP A 77 16.26 -2.95 -1.43
N PHE A 78 16.60 -1.71 -1.12
CA PHE A 78 17.47 -0.82 -1.90
C PHE A 78 18.77 -0.60 -1.12
N ASP A 79 19.90 -0.62 -1.81
CA ASP A 79 21.23 -0.59 -1.18
C ASP A 79 21.79 0.79 -0.83
N GLY A 80 21.03 1.87 -1.06
CA GLY A 80 21.47 3.25 -0.84
C GLY A 80 22.51 3.78 -1.82
N THR A 81 22.89 3.00 -2.85
CA THR A 81 23.98 3.34 -3.78
C THR A 81 23.46 3.65 -5.17
N ASP A 82 22.81 2.68 -5.84
CA ASP A 82 22.32 2.86 -7.21
C ASP A 82 21.02 2.09 -7.52
N ASP A 83 20.40 1.49 -6.50
CA ASP A 83 19.06 0.91 -6.62
C ASP A 83 17.99 2.01 -6.66
N PHE A 84 17.21 2.04 -7.74
CA PHE A 84 15.98 2.83 -7.82
C PHE A 84 15.11 2.41 -9.00
N LEU A 85 13.83 2.75 -8.89
CA LEU A 85 12.83 2.53 -9.94
C LEU A 85 12.26 3.85 -10.43
N SER A 86 11.71 3.84 -11.64
CA SER A 86 11.02 5.00 -12.19
C SER A 86 9.79 4.62 -13.01
N ALA A 87 8.74 5.43 -12.87
CA ALA A 87 7.58 5.41 -13.76
C ALA A 87 7.70 6.59 -14.75
N PRO A 88 7.55 6.35 -16.07
CA PRO A 88 7.61 7.40 -17.08
C PRO A 88 6.64 8.55 -16.79
N ASP A 89 6.97 9.77 -17.26
CA ASP A 89 6.06 10.89 -17.13
C ASP A 89 4.69 10.60 -17.78
N SER A 90 3.63 11.01 -17.10
CA SER A 90 2.26 10.81 -17.52
C SER A 90 1.36 11.88 -16.88
N PRO A 91 0.29 12.35 -17.56
CA PRO A 91 -0.71 13.21 -16.95
C PRO A 91 -1.29 12.68 -15.63
N GLY A 92 -1.44 11.35 -15.49
CA GLY A 92 -1.96 10.71 -14.27
C GLY A 92 -1.05 10.87 -13.04
N LEU A 93 0.26 11.06 -13.26
CA LEU A 93 1.25 11.29 -12.19
C LEU A 93 1.46 12.78 -11.88
N ASN A 94 0.81 13.68 -12.64
CA ASN A 94 0.96 15.11 -12.50
C ASN A 94 -0.12 15.70 -11.58
N VAL A 95 0.25 15.97 -10.33
CA VAL A 95 -0.66 16.56 -9.32
C VAL A 95 -1.09 18.01 -9.63
N GLY A 96 -0.36 18.70 -10.52
CA GLY A 96 -0.68 20.05 -10.97
C GLY A 96 -0.85 21.04 -9.82
N SER A 97 -1.97 21.77 -9.83
CA SER A 97 -2.38 22.67 -8.72
C SER A 97 -3.36 22.02 -7.75
N GLY A 98 -3.61 20.72 -7.90
CA GLY A 98 -4.58 19.96 -7.11
C GLY A 98 -4.05 19.54 -5.74
N SER A 99 -4.97 19.10 -4.90
CA SER A 99 -4.66 18.40 -3.65
C SER A 99 -4.13 16.99 -3.95
N PHE A 100 -3.24 16.47 -3.11
CA PHE A 100 -2.68 15.13 -3.30
C PHE A 100 -2.21 14.52 -1.98
N THR A 101 -1.99 13.21 -1.99
CA THR A 101 -1.41 12.46 -0.88
C THR A 101 -0.36 11.49 -1.40
N VAL A 102 0.74 11.37 -0.68
CA VAL A 102 1.75 10.33 -0.89
C VAL A 102 1.90 9.51 0.37
N ALA A 103 2.10 8.21 0.22
CA ALA A 103 2.26 7.29 1.34
C ALA A 103 3.16 6.11 0.97
N ALA A 104 3.87 5.58 1.96
CA ALA A 104 4.70 4.38 1.82
C ALA A 104 4.92 3.73 3.19
N TRP A 105 5.10 2.42 3.19
CA TRP A 105 5.77 1.73 4.30
C TRP A 105 7.27 1.78 4.08
N VAL A 106 8.01 2.14 5.13
CA VAL A 106 9.44 2.41 5.06
C VAL A 106 10.16 1.69 6.19
N LYS A 107 11.21 0.97 5.86
CA LYS A 107 12.15 0.37 6.82
C LYS A 107 13.56 0.78 6.45
N ARG A 108 14.11 1.75 7.18
CA ARG A 108 15.41 2.34 6.87
C ARG A 108 16.56 1.39 7.21
N GLY A 109 17.54 1.28 6.30
CA GLY A 109 18.81 0.58 6.53
C GLY A 109 19.79 1.42 7.35
N GLY A 110 19.79 2.74 7.12
CA GLY A 110 20.74 3.67 7.73
C GLY A 110 20.11 4.95 8.29
N THR A 111 20.97 5.92 8.60
CA THR A 111 20.61 7.21 9.23
C THR A 111 20.86 8.41 8.32
N THR A 112 21.25 8.18 7.07
CA THR A 112 21.49 9.20 6.03
C THR A 112 20.19 9.83 5.53
N ALA A 113 20.27 10.77 4.59
CA ALA A 113 19.05 11.24 3.92
C ALA A 113 18.63 10.20 2.87
N ASP A 114 17.33 9.91 2.79
CA ASP A 114 16.79 8.85 1.93
C ASP A 114 15.59 9.37 1.11
N ARG A 115 15.61 9.17 -0.20
CA ARG A 115 14.53 9.55 -1.12
C ARG A 115 13.48 8.45 -1.20
N ILE A 116 12.22 8.72 -0.85
CA ILE A 116 11.16 7.69 -0.93
C ILE A 116 10.45 7.75 -2.28
N LEU A 117 9.77 8.88 -2.55
CA LEU A 117 8.95 9.06 -3.75
C LEU A 117 9.08 10.50 -4.26
N ASN A 118 9.36 10.68 -5.54
CA ASN A 118 9.72 11.99 -6.08
C ASN A 118 9.20 12.20 -7.49
N LYS A 119 8.77 13.42 -7.81
CA LYS A 119 8.54 13.86 -9.19
C LYS A 119 9.07 15.28 -9.35
N TRP A 120 10.36 15.37 -9.65
CA TRP A 120 11.15 16.60 -9.58
C TRP A 120 12.06 16.73 -10.82
N ASP A 121 12.00 17.88 -11.50
CA ASP A 121 12.80 18.14 -12.70
C ASP A 121 14.07 18.98 -12.45
N ASN A 122 14.46 19.13 -11.17
CA ASN A 122 15.48 20.04 -10.63
C ASN A 122 15.02 21.49 -10.41
N THR A 123 13.88 21.90 -10.94
CA THR A 123 13.33 23.25 -10.78
C THR A 123 11.96 23.25 -10.10
N LYS A 124 11.12 22.28 -10.46
CA LYS A 124 9.69 22.23 -10.18
C LYS A 124 9.28 20.80 -9.84
N GLY A 125 8.26 20.68 -9.00
CA GLY A 125 7.65 19.40 -8.64
C GLY A 125 7.53 19.20 -7.15
N TRP A 126 7.62 17.94 -6.72
CA TRP A 126 7.58 17.57 -5.31
C TRP A 126 8.52 16.39 -5.00
N LEU A 127 8.91 16.30 -3.74
CA LEU A 127 9.68 15.18 -3.19
C LEU A 127 9.16 14.84 -1.79
N PHE A 128 9.05 13.54 -1.53
CA PHE A 128 8.71 12.94 -0.25
C PHE A 128 9.89 12.07 0.18
N ASP A 129 10.58 12.50 1.23
CA ASP A 129 11.87 11.96 1.62
C ASP A 129 12.02 11.95 3.15
N ILE A 130 13.11 11.33 3.58
CA ILE A 130 13.63 11.41 4.93
C ILE A 130 14.89 12.26 4.87
N ASN A 131 14.88 13.42 5.51
CA ASN A 131 16.02 14.31 5.55
C ASN A 131 16.89 14.00 6.78
N ALA A 132 18.20 14.15 6.63
CA ALA A 132 19.17 14.05 7.72
C ALA A 132 19.21 15.32 8.60
N GLY A 133 18.23 16.23 8.50
CA GLY A 133 18.15 17.45 9.31
C GLY A 133 18.96 18.64 8.78
N SER A 134 18.85 19.79 9.45
CA SER A 134 19.64 20.99 9.15
C SER A 134 20.97 20.99 9.92
N GLY A 135 22.09 21.17 9.22
CA GLY A 135 23.40 21.43 9.85
C GLY A 135 24.40 20.26 9.85
N GLY A 136 24.21 19.22 9.02
CA GLY A 136 25.22 18.17 8.82
C GLY A 136 25.44 17.21 10.00
N ALA A 137 24.66 17.36 11.08
CA ALA A 137 24.56 16.32 12.09
C ALA A 137 23.69 15.18 11.54
N VAL A 138 24.16 13.94 11.67
CA VAL A 138 23.38 12.73 11.43
C VAL A 138 22.12 12.83 12.31
N SER A 139 20.93 12.97 11.72
CA SER A 139 19.72 13.43 12.44
C SER A 139 18.49 12.52 12.18
N PRO A 140 17.49 12.54 13.08
CA PRO A 140 16.62 11.45 13.57
C PRO A 140 15.52 10.91 12.62
N GLY A 141 15.73 10.99 11.32
CA GLY A 141 14.72 10.57 10.35
C GLY A 141 13.58 11.58 10.24
N PHE A 142 13.94 12.80 9.85
CA PHE A 142 12.95 13.85 9.59
C PHE A 142 12.14 13.51 8.35
N VAL A 143 10.87 13.18 8.52
CA VAL A 143 9.93 12.99 7.40
C VAL A 143 9.70 14.34 6.78
N ARG A 144 9.81 14.44 5.45
CA ARG A 144 9.76 15.71 4.74
C ARG A 144 8.93 15.62 3.48
N ILE A 145 8.25 16.72 3.20
CA ILE A 145 7.66 17.02 1.91
C ILE A 145 8.21 18.38 1.45
N LYS A 146 8.78 18.42 0.25
CA LYS A 146 9.16 19.65 -0.42
C LYS A 146 8.42 19.77 -1.75
N MET A 147 7.97 20.98 -2.06
CA MET A 147 7.26 21.32 -3.29
C MET A 147 7.81 22.64 -3.85
N SER A 148 7.89 22.74 -5.17
CA SER A 148 8.19 24.01 -5.86
C SER A 148 7.43 24.12 -7.16
N ASP A 149 6.89 25.30 -7.43
CA ASP A 149 6.30 25.64 -8.74
C ASP A 149 7.33 26.27 -9.71
N GLY A 150 8.59 26.38 -9.29
CA GLY A 150 9.68 27.08 -9.99
C GLY A 150 9.90 28.52 -9.51
N THR A 151 8.99 29.08 -8.71
CA THR A 151 9.06 30.43 -8.12
C THR A 151 8.89 30.38 -6.61
N ASN A 152 7.80 29.76 -6.14
CA ASN A 152 7.47 29.57 -4.74
C ASN A 152 7.90 28.18 -4.27
N ASN A 153 8.38 28.10 -3.03
CA ASN A 153 8.86 26.87 -2.43
C ASN A 153 8.12 26.60 -1.12
N VAL A 154 7.78 25.34 -0.89
CA VAL A 154 7.33 24.81 0.39
C VAL A 154 8.28 23.71 0.80
N ASP A 155 8.76 23.77 2.03
CA ASP A 155 9.71 22.81 2.58
C ASP A 155 9.33 22.56 4.03
N TYR A 156 8.68 21.42 4.29
CA TYR A 156 8.22 21.06 5.63
C TYR A 156 8.77 19.70 6.03
N PHE A 157 9.33 19.65 7.24
CA PHE A 157 9.91 18.45 7.80
C PHE A 157 9.67 18.37 9.30
N VAL A 158 9.50 17.16 9.82
CA VAL A 158 9.21 16.88 11.23
C VAL A 158 10.02 15.67 11.67
N ASP A 159 10.60 15.75 12.87
CA ASP A 159 11.25 14.60 13.49
C ASP A 159 10.17 13.57 13.84
N ALA A 160 10.24 12.40 13.19
CA ALA A 160 9.34 11.29 13.45
C ALA A 160 9.95 10.23 14.37
N GLY A 161 11.19 10.41 14.84
CA GLY A 161 11.90 9.45 15.68
C GLY A 161 12.10 8.10 14.99
N LEU A 162 12.44 8.10 13.69
CA LEU A 162 12.52 6.87 12.91
C LEU A 162 13.71 6.03 13.35
N SER A 163 13.42 4.80 13.77
CA SER A 163 14.43 3.79 14.09
C SER A 163 14.84 3.02 12.84
N THR A 164 16.12 2.70 12.69
CA THR A 164 16.59 1.80 11.64
C THR A 164 16.07 0.39 11.85
N GLY A 165 15.83 -0.34 10.76
CA GLY A 165 15.36 -1.72 10.80
C GLY A 165 13.90 -1.91 11.25
N ALA A 166 13.14 -0.85 11.53
CA ALA A 166 11.73 -0.91 11.90
C ALA A 166 10.82 -0.37 10.79
N TRP A 167 9.74 -1.09 10.48
CA TRP A 167 8.71 -0.60 9.56
C TRP A 167 7.94 0.56 10.17
N THR A 168 7.83 1.66 9.43
CA THR A 168 6.98 2.81 9.76
C THR A 168 6.19 3.23 8.53
N HIS A 169 4.87 3.39 8.68
CA HIS A 169 4.04 3.96 7.62
C HIS A 169 4.18 5.46 7.62
N LEU A 170 4.63 6.05 6.52
CA LEU A 170 4.77 7.48 6.36
C LEU A 170 3.77 8.00 5.33
N ALA A 171 3.18 9.17 5.58
CA ALA A 171 2.36 9.85 4.60
C ALA A 171 2.43 11.37 4.70
N ALA A 172 2.15 12.05 3.59
CA ALA A 172 1.96 13.49 3.52
C ALA A 172 0.66 13.80 2.78
N THR A 173 -0.22 14.61 3.38
CA THR A 173 -1.47 15.07 2.76
C THR A 173 -1.37 16.57 2.48
N ILE A 174 -1.63 16.97 1.24
CA ILE A 174 -1.58 18.35 0.77
C ILE A 174 -2.97 18.73 0.29
N ASP A 175 -3.69 19.52 1.08
CA ASP A 175 -4.98 20.08 0.72
C ASP A 175 -4.80 21.52 0.24
N ARG A 176 -4.86 21.72 -1.09
CA ARG A 176 -4.70 23.04 -1.71
C ARG A 176 -5.95 23.92 -1.58
N THR A 177 -7.11 23.31 -1.39
CA THR A 177 -8.37 24.03 -1.18
C THR A 177 -8.43 24.60 0.23
N ALA A 178 -8.19 23.76 1.25
CA ALA A 178 -8.13 24.19 2.65
C ALA A 178 -6.80 24.86 3.03
N LYS A 179 -5.81 24.84 2.13
CA LYS A 179 -4.43 25.32 2.33
C LYS A 179 -3.75 24.65 3.52
N GLN A 180 -3.91 23.34 3.66
CA GLN A 180 -3.34 22.57 4.76
C GLN A 180 -2.33 21.54 4.25
N LEU A 181 -1.22 21.40 4.98
CA LEU A 181 -0.24 20.35 4.80
C LEU A 181 -0.05 19.62 6.13
N LYS A 182 -0.11 18.29 6.11
CA LYS A 182 0.07 17.42 7.27
C LYS A 182 1.00 16.27 6.94
N LEU A 183 1.84 15.89 7.89
CA LEU A 183 2.66 14.68 7.83
C LEU A 183 2.15 13.66 8.84
N TYR A 184 2.34 12.37 8.54
CA TYR A 184 1.86 11.27 9.35
C TYR A 184 2.94 10.19 9.52
N ALA A 185 2.99 9.60 10.71
CA ALA A 185 3.71 8.37 11.00
C ALA A 185 2.75 7.37 11.65
N ASN A 186 2.71 6.13 11.15
CA ASN A 186 1.82 5.06 11.62
C ASN A 186 0.35 5.51 11.73
N GLY A 187 -0.11 6.29 10.74
CA GLY A 187 -1.50 6.77 10.65
C GLY A 187 -1.84 7.94 11.58
N THR A 188 -0.91 8.37 12.42
CA THR A 188 -1.09 9.50 13.33
C THR A 188 -0.37 10.72 12.80
N GLN A 189 -1.01 11.89 12.86
CA GLN A 189 -0.37 13.14 12.45
C GLN A 189 0.85 13.41 13.33
N ILE A 190 1.98 13.72 12.71
CA ILE A 190 3.20 14.20 13.37
C ILE A 190 3.36 15.69 13.13
N GLY A 191 3.93 16.39 14.12
CA GLY A 191 4.07 17.85 14.05
C GLY A 191 2.73 18.58 13.99
N THR A 192 2.77 19.83 13.52
CA THR A 192 1.60 20.71 13.44
C THR A 192 1.13 20.85 11.99
N THR A 193 -0.17 21.06 11.80
CA THR A 193 -0.71 21.39 10.48
C THR A 193 -0.11 22.69 9.98
N GLN A 194 0.46 22.65 8.78
CA GLN A 194 1.05 23.84 8.14
C GLN A 194 0.05 24.48 7.19
N THR A 195 0.11 25.81 7.10
CA THR A 195 -0.64 26.59 6.12
C THR A 195 0.16 26.69 4.84
N LEU A 196 -0.43 26.29 3.71
CA LEU A 196 0.20 26.42 2.40
C LEU A 196 0.20 27.88 1.92
N PRO A 197 1.26 28.34 1.24
CA PRO A 197 1.29 29.66 0.63
C PRO A 197 0.16 29.83 -0.37
N ALA A 198 -0.50 30.99 -0.36
CA ALA A 198 -1.61 31.28 -1.27
C ALA A 198 -1.17 31.28 -2.75
N ALA A 199 0.10 31.56 -3.03
CA ALA A 199 0.66 31.74 -4.36
C ALA A 199 1.29 30.47 -4.95
N LEU A 200 1.30 29.33 -4.23
CA LEU A 200 1.90 28.11 -4.80
C LEU A 200 1.11 27.74 -6.07
N GLY A 201 1.82 27.60 -7.18
CA GLY A 201 1.31 27.31 -8.51
C GLY A 201 1.20 25.81 -8.78
N SER A 202 1.09 25.47 -10.06
CA SER A 202 1.12 24.08 -10.53
C SER A 202 2.48 23.44 -10.25
N LEU A 203 2.51 22.17 -9.90
CA LEU A 203 3.72 21.36 -9.72
C LEU A 203 4.03 20.46 -10.94
N THR A 204 3.20 20.50 -11.99
CA THR A 204 3.37 19.69 -13.21
C THR A 204 4.74 19.90 -13.84
N ASN A 205 5.42 18.79 -14.17
CA ASN A 205 6.73 18.77 -14.83
C ASN A 205 6.88 17.49 -15.66
N GLY A 206 7.85 17.49 -16.59
CA GLY A 206 8.10 16.39 -17.53
C GLY A 206 9.06 15.31 -17.01
N ALA A 207 9.48 15.35 -15.74
CA ALA A 207 10.37 14.33 -15.20
C ALA A 207 9.62 13.03 -14.89
N ALA A 208 10.30 11.90 -15.06
CA ALA A 208 9.81 10.63 -14.55
C ALA A 208 9.61 10.69 -13.03
N LEU A 209 8.64 9.94 -12.52
CA LEU A 209 8.46 9.76 -11.09
C LEU A 209 9.44 8.69 -10.60
N GLY A 210 10.23 9.00 -9.57
CA GLY A 210 11.23 8.11 -8.99
C GLY A 210 10.80 7.53 -7.66
N ILE A 211 11.09 6.24 -7.48
CA ILE A 211 10.99 5.50 -6.23
C ILE A 211 12.41 5.17 -5.78
N GLY A 212 12.80 5.59 -4.59
CA GLY A 212 14.15 5.39 -4.07
C GLY A 212 15.18 6.46 -4.48
N THR A 213 14.86 7.35 -5.45
CA THR A 213 15.72 8.47 -5.85
C THR A 213 14.98 9.56 -6.64
N ILE A 214 15.70 10.62 -7.03
CA ILE A 214 15.31 11.54 -8.10
C ILE A 214 16.00 11.09 -9.40
N PRO A 215 15.27 10.59 -10.43
CA PRO A 215 15.90 9.96 -11.59
C PRO A 215 16.81 10.90 -12.40
N THR A 216 16.54 12.20 -12.35
CA THR A 216 17.29 13.24 -13.06
C THR A 216 18.48 13.78 -12.25
N ASN A 217 18.65 13.36 -11.00
CA ASN A 217 19.68 13.85 -10.08
C ASN A 217 19.91 12.84 -8.94
N ALA A 218 20.74 11.83 -9.22
CA ALA A 218 21.05 10.79 -8.26
C ALA A 218 21.77 11.36 -7.03
N GLY A 219 21.23 11.08 -5.85
CA GLY A 219 21.73 11.56 -4.56
C GLY A 219 20.69 11.36 -3.45
N ASN A 220 21.17 11.03 -2.25
CA ASN A 220 20.33 10.60 -1.12
C ASN A 220 19.49 9.36 -1.49
N ASN A 221 20.10 8.42 -2.22
CA ASN A 221 19.42 7.19 -2.65
C ASN A 221 18.93 6.42 -1.41
N PHE A 222 17.78 5.78 -1.55
CA PHE A 222 17.14 5.10 -0.43
C PHE A 222 17.95 3.87 -0.01
N ASP A 223 18.27 3.78 1.28
CA ASP A 223 18.87 2.61 1.92
C ASP A 223 17.81 1.91 2.80
N GLY A 224 17.48 0.67 2.48
CA GLY A 224 16.55 -0.21 3.19
C GLY A 224 15.36 -0.65 2.35
N ALA A 225 14.27 -1.04 3.00
CA ALA A 225 13.09 -1.59 2.34
C ALA A 225 11.91 -0.61 2.20
N LEU A 226 11.28 -0.61 1.03
CA LEU A 226 10.02 0.07 0.73
C LEU A 226 8.93 -0.95 0.41
N ASP A 227 7.72 -0.62 0.85
CA ASP A 227 6.51 -1.42 0.62
C ASP A 227 5.32 -0.47 0.43
N GLU A 228 4.31 -0.90 -0.33
CA GLU A 228 3.01 -0.23 -0.44
C GLU A 228 3.05 1.27 -0.83
N VAL A 229 3.87 1.63 -1.82
CA VAL A 229 4.08 3.04 -2.24
C VAL A 229 2.89 3.54 -3.04
N ARG A 230 2.33 4.69 -2.65
CA ARG A 230 1.08 5.22 -3.21
C ARG A 230 1.14 6.71 -3.51
N LEU A 231 0.45 7.10 -4.59
CA LEU A 231 0.12 8.47 -4.93
C LEU A 231 -1.40 8.60 -5.13
N TYR A 232 -2.00 9.61 -4.49
CA TYR A 232 -3.41 9.95 -4.65
C TYR A 232 -3.56 11.37 -5.21
N THR A 233 -4.55 11.60 -6.06
CA THR A 233 -4.95 12.92 -6.58
C THR A 233 -5.91 13.67 -5.66
N ALA A 234 -5.89 13.35 -4.36
CA ALA A 234 -6.69 14.01 -3.34
C ALA A 234 -5.94 14.07 -2.01
N ALA A 235 -6.30 15.04 -1.15
CA ALA A 235 -5.87 15.05 0.24
C ALA A 235 -6.71 14.03 1.02
N LEU A 236 -6.07 12.96 1.50
CA LEU A 236 -6.72 12.00 2.37
C LEU A 236 -6.97 12.60 3.75
N THR A 237 -8.10 12.27 4.36
CA THR A 237 -8.37 12.58 5.76
C THR A 237 -7.54 11.70 6.68
N GLN A 238 -7.36 12.09 7.94
CA GLN A 238 -6.66 11.28 8.93
C GLN A 238 -7.25 9.86 9.06
N ALA A 239 -8.57 9.72 9.02
CA ALA A 239 -9.23 8.41 9.07
C ALA A 239 -8.82 7.54 7.87
N GLN A 240 -8.75 8.12 6.67
CA GLN A 240 -8.30 7.42 5.46
C GLN A 240 -6.81 7.06 5.54
N VAL A 241 -5.95 7.96 6.02
CA VAL A 241 -4.53 7.63 6.23
C VAL A 241 -4.38 6.48 7.24
N LEU A 242 -5.18 6.45 8.30
CA LEU A 242 -5.17 5.35 9.28
C LEU A 242 -5.57 4.00 8.66
N THR A 243 -6.46 3.99 7.65
CA THR A 243 -6.79 2.75 6.94
C THR A 243 -5.62 2.16 6.14
N LEU A 244 -4.65 2.98 5.71
CA LEU A 244 -3.46 2.52 4.98
C LEU A 244 -2.46 1.74 5.86
N VAL A 245 -2.56 1.90 7.17
CA VAL A 245 -1.72 1.22 8.16
C VAL A 245 -2.22 -0.21 8.42
N GLN A 246 -3.48 -0.48 8.10
CA GLN A 246 -4.07 -1.80 8.31
C GLN A 246 -3.75 -2.72 7.12
N PRO A 247 -3.56 -4.03 7.35
CA PRO A 247 -3.40 -5.00 6.27
C PRO A 247 -4.58 -4.95 5.31
N LEU A 248 -4.31 -4.52 4.07
CA LEU A 248 -5.27 -4.66 2.98
C LEU A 248 -5.28 -6.13 2.56
N PRO A 249 -6.44 -6.81 2.53
CA PRO A 249 -6.49 -8.14 1.95
C PRO A 249 -6.12 -8.05 0.45
N PRO A 250 -5.33 -9.00 -0.10
CA PRO A 250 -4.81 -8.95 -1.49
C PRO A 250 -5.87 -8.77 -2.59
N THR A 251 -7.13 -9.09 -2.28
CA THR A 251 -8.28 -8.97 -3.18
C THR A 251 -8.95 -7.58 -3.17
N ALA A 252 -8.49 -6.64 -2.35
CA ALA A 252 -9.15 -5.34 -2.21
C ALA A 252 -8.93 -4.40 -3.41
N LEU A 253 -7.91 -4.64 -4.24
CA LEU A 253 -7.45 -3.70 -5.26
C LEU A 253 -7.62 -4.21 -6.71
N THR A 254 -7.86 -5.51 -6.91
CA THR A 254 -7.96 -6.10 -8.26
C THR A 254 -9.36 -6.01 -8.88
N GLY A 255 -10.33 -5.33 -8.25
CA GLY A 255 -11.69 -5.20 -8.79
C GLY A 255 -12.45 -6.52 -8.99
N THR A 256 -11.86 -7.66 -8.61
CA THR A 256 -12.46 -8.97 -8.84
C THR A 256 -13.56 -9.19 -7.80
N PRO A 257 -14.83 -9.41 -8.20
CA PRO A 257 -15.88 -9.71 -7.23
C PRO A 257 -15.48 -10.95 -6.43
N PRO A 258 -15.76 -10.98 -5.11
CA PRO A 258 -15.54 -12.18 -4.32
C PRO A 258 -16.29 -13.35 -4.98
N PRO A 259 -15.72 -14.58 -4.96
CA PRO A 259 -16.41 -15.73 -5.48
C PRO A 259 -17.80 -15.80 -4.85
N PRO A 260 -18.87 -16.06 -5.63
CA PRO A 260 -20.22 -16.10 -5.10
C PRO A 260 -20.23 -17.05 -3.92
N THR A 261 -20.56 -16.52 -2.74
CA THR A 261 -20.75 -17.35 -1.56
C THR A 261 -21.87 -18.32 -1.90
N THR A 262 -21.52 -19.60 -2.01
CA THR A 262 -22.54 -20.65 -2.15
C THR A 262 -23.42 -20.55 -0.91
N PRO A 263 -24.74 -20.30 -1.04
CA PRO A 263 -25.60 -20.24 0.12
C PRO A 263 -25.47 -21.57 0.87
N GLY A 264 -25.08 -21.48 2.14
CA GLY A 264 -24.97 -22.64 3.01
C GLY A 264 -26.26 -23.44 2.92
N ARG A 265 -26.11 -24.74 2.62
CA ARG A 265 -27.20 -25.70 2.51
C ARG A 265 -28.05 -25.62 3.78
N SER A 266 -29.22 -25.00 3.67
CA SER A 266 -30.26 -25.01 4.69
C SER A 266 -30.61 -26.47 4.97
N THR A 267 -30.19 -26.99 6.12
CA THR A 267 -30.72 -28.25 6.63
C THR A 267 -32.07 -27.96 7.27
N TRP A 268 -33.10 -27.98 6.43
CA TRP A 268 -34.48 -28.14 6.90
C TRP A 268 -34.60 -29.51 7.61
N PRO A 269 -35.11 -29.58 8.85
CA PRO A 269 -35.45 -30.86 9.46
C PRO A 269 -36.78 -31.34 8.86
N GLY A 270 -36.70 -32.29 7.94
CA GLY A 270 -37.88 -33.01 7.45
C GLY A 270 -38.55 -33.84 8.56
N PRO A 271 -39.86 -34.09 8.49
CA PRO A 271 -40.59 -34.85 9.49
C PRO A 271 -40.18 -36.33 9.48
N ARG A 272 -40.12 -36.92 10.69
CA ARG A 272 -39.71 -38.32 10.95
C ARG A 272 -40.48 -39.33 10.09
N PRO A 273 -39.85 -40.40 9.57
CA PRO A 273 -40.56 -41.40 8.78
C PRO A 273 -41.44 -42.28 9.68
N ARG A 274 -42.71 -42.45 9.27
CA ARG A 274 -43.53 -43.58 9.75
C ARG A 274 -43.04 -44.86 9.08
N ALA A 275 -42.77 -45.87 9.89
CA ALA A 275 -42.49 -47.22 9.45
C ALA A 275 -43.66 -47.80 8.65
N ARG A 276 -43.39 -48.32 7.44
CA ARG A 276 -44.23 -49.36 6.80
C ARG A 276 -43.37 -50.33 5.99
N SER A 277 -43.40 -51.57 6.49
CA SER A 277 -43.45 -52.88 5.82
C SER A 277 -42.61 -53.14 4.57
N ARG A 278 -41.71 -54.13 4.75
CA ARG A 278 -41.00 -54.92 3.73
C ARG A 278 -41.91 -55.38 2.59
N THR A 279 -41.42 -55.32 1.37
CA THR A 279 -41.70 -56.33 0.35
C THR A 279 -40.44 -56.53 -0.48
N ALA A 280 -39.97 -57.77 -0.51
CA ALA A 280 -38.80 -58.21 -1.25
C ALA A 280 -39.10 -58.24 -2.75
N CYS A 281 -38.09 -57.95 -3.58
CA CYS A 281 -38.03 -58.53 -4.92
C CYS A 281 -36.58 -58.80 -5.30
N THR A 282 -36.44 -59.96 -5.92
CA THR A 282 -35.27 -60.80 -6.17
C THR A 282 -34.31 -60.27 -7.22
N ALA A 283 -33.01 -60.56 -7.01
CA ALA A 283 -31.97 -60.45 -8.02
C ALA A 283 -32.06 -61.59 -9.06
N PRO A 284 -31.47 -61.38 -10.24
CA PRO A 284 -30.67 -62.44 -10.87
C PRO A 284 -29.21 -62.01 -11.10
N SER A 285 -28.33 -63.00 -10.93
CA SER A 285 -26.88 -62.97 -11.12
C SER A 285 -26.51 -63.30 -12.60
N PRO A 286 -25.23 -63.47 -13.01
CA PRO A 286 -24.60 -62.72 -14.09
C PRO A 286 -24.43 -63.57 -15.38
N ARG A 287 -24.00 -62.95 -16.48
CA ARG A 287 -23.44 -63.69 -17.62
C ARG A 287 -22.17 -63.02 -18.17
N ALA A 288 -21.31 -63.89 -18.64
CA ALA A 288 -19.86 -63.79 -18.70
C ALA A 288 -19.31 -63.14 -19.98
N ALA A 289 -18.06 -62.68 -19.84
CA ALA A 289 -16.92 -62.73 -20.75
C ALA A 289 -17.15 -62.62 -22.26
N ASP A 290 -16.45 -61.66 -22.88
CA ASP A 290 -15.72 -61.96 -24.10
C ASP A 290 -14.34 -61.28 -24.10
N THR A 291 -13.34 -62.09 -24.44
CA THR A 291 -11.93 -61.77 -24.57
C THR A 291 -11.56 -61.90 -26.03
N SER A 292 -11.15 -60.82 -26.69
CA SER A 292 -10.39 -60.95 -27.94
C SER A 292 -9.24 -59.95 -28.00
N ARG A 293 -8.08 -60.49 -27.61
CA ARG A 293 -6.73 -60.06 -28.00
C ARG A 293 -6.62 -60.02 -29.53
N SER A 294 -6.05 -58.97 -30.10
CA SER A 294 -5.25 -59.11 -31.33
C SER A 294 -3.96 -58.31 -31.22
N ARG A 295 -2.85 -59.00 -31.50
CA ARG A 295 -1.49 -58.48 -31.67
C ARG A 295 -1.29 -58.22 -33.17
N ARG A 296 -0.49 -57.21 -33.53
CA ARG A 296 0.88 -57.38 -34.08
C ARG A 296 1.39 -56.12 -34.79
N ALA A 297 2.72 -56.01 -34.71
CA ALA A 297 3.68 -55.28 -35.54
C ALA A 297 3.69 -53.76 -35.41
#